data_AF-A0A226D5S1-F1
#
_entry.id   AF-A0A226D5S1-F1
#
_cell.length_a   1.000
_cell.length_b   1.000
_cell.length_c   1.000
_cell.angle_alpha   90.00
_cell.angle_beta   90.00
_cell.angle_gamma   90.00
#
_symmetry.space_group_name_H-M   'P 1'
#
loop_
_entity.id
_entity.type
_entity.pdbx_description
1 polymer ?
#
loop_
_entity_poly.entity_id
_entity_poly.type
_entity_poly.pdbx_seq_one_letter_code
_entity_poly.pdbx_strand_id
1 'polypeptide(L)'
;MSCNNSISHQKLILLYPGNLVAIRNNKSSKLKEFLWTSLFHELFFSGVFTVCTIIIVPFFIQEDPAYFILQALSPTSGFETTIAGKLVRSLVQGLLGYHWLMGSAYITSAELQMAYLFSEILNCIVRDSRWFRKCLRERFICYSILMRRFNNIFRWTAATGLGGSAGVVVCCLSATIKFHTLIPTFVLIAFVFLALTIMILISTILPNAASVHERSMEYVYTLKARVLIRTSSRLEYDIRISRATQAVSFESGCFTTIDKQSILMWYMTVLEQSINVLLGF
;
A
#
# COMPACT_ATOMS: atom_id res chain seq x y z
N MET A 1 17.21 -9.95 -69.93
CA MET A 1 15.91 -9.58 -69.32
C MET A 1 15.91 -10.09 -67.90
N SER A 2 16.17 -9.21 -66.93
CA SER A 2 16.17 -9.51 -65.49
C SER A 2 15.17 -8.55 -64.83
N CYS A 3 14.13 -9.10 -64.23
CA CYS A 3 13.16 -8.32 -63.45
C CYS A 3 13.67 -8.20 -62.01
N ASN A 4 14.12 -6.99 -61.68
CA ASN A 4 14.38 -6.53 -60.32
C ASN A 4 13.08 -6.54 -59.50
N ASN A 5 13.01 -7.38 -58.47
CA ASN A 5 12.08 -7.21 -57.35
C ASN A 5 12.89 -6.87 -56.09
N SER A 6 13.28 -5.60 -55.97
CA SER A 6 13.89 -5.04 -54.75
C SER A 6 12.94 -4.03 -54.08
N ILE A 7 11.75 -4.47 -53.68
CA ILE A 7 10.88 -3.68 -52.80
C ILE A 7 10.15 -4.63 -51.84
N SER A 8 10.77 -4.94 -50.69
CA SER A 8 10.04 -5.43 -49.50
C SER A 8 10.86 -5.51 -48.21
N HIS A 9 12.04 -4.88 -48.11
CA HIS A 9 12.80 -4.86 -46.85
C HIS A 9 12.80 -3.51 -46.11
N GLN A 10 11.93 -2.56 -46.49
CA GLN A 10 11.94 -1.21 -45.92
C GLN A 10 10.63 -0.73 -45.25
N LYS A 11 9.74 -1.64 -44.86
CA LYS A 11 8.54 -1.29 -44.09
C LYS A 11 8.21 -2.32 -43.01
N LEU A 12 9.00 -2.34 -41.94
CA LEU A 12 8.49 -2.65 -40.58
C LEU A 12 9.47 -2.20 -39.49
N ILE A 13 10.15 -1.07 -39.72
CA ILE A 13 10.90 -0.33 -38.69
C ILE A 13 10.18 1.00 -38.55
N LEU A 14 8.98 0.98 -38.00
CA LEU A 14 8.23 2.17 -37.57
C LEU A 14 7.03 1.66 -36.77
N LEU A 15 7.27 1.36 -35.48
CA LEU A 15 6.31 1.34 -34.38
C LEU A 15 6.99 0.76 -33.13
N TYR A 16 8.00 1.45 -32.60
CA TYR A 16 8.36 1.42 -31.18
C TYR A 16 9.31 2.60 -30.92
N PRO A 17 8.81 3.75 -30.45
CA PRO A 17 9.69 4.76 -29.86
C PRO A 17 10.07 4.23 -28.48
N GLY A 18 11.27 3.65 -28.34
CA GLY A 18 11.72 3.18 -27.03
C GLY A 18 12.75 2.08 -26.97
N ASN A 19 13.65 1.94 -27.95
CA ASN A 19 14.92 1.26 -27.68
C ASN A 19 15.88 2.23 -26.98
N LEU A 20 15.51 2.65 -25.77
CA LEU A 20 16.51 3.05 -24.79
C LEU A 20 17.11 1.75 -24.27
N VAL A 21 18.34 1.48 -24.70
CA VAL A 21 19.24 0.59 -23.99
C VAL A 21 19.28 1.11 -22.56
N ALA A 22 18.51 0.48 -21.67
CA ALA A 22 18.47 0.83 -20.27
C ALA A 22 19.85 0.53 -19.71
N ILE A 23 20.70 1.56 -19.66
CA ILE A 23 21.88 1.58 -18.81
C ILE A 23 21.38 1.18 -17.44
N ARG A 24 21.78 -0.01 -17.01
CA ARG A 24 21.39 -0.64 -15.75
C ARG A 24 21.85 0.26 -14.62
N ASN A 25 21.01 1.21 -14.23
CA ASN A 25 21.32 2.14 -13.18
C ASN A 25 21.11 1.44 -11.84
N ASN A 26 22.08 0.61 -11.47
CA ASN A 26 22.13 -0.18 -10.23
C ASN A 26 22.03 0.71 -8.97
N LYS A 27 22.16 2.03 -9.13
CA LYS A 27 21.96 3.04 -8.08
C LYS A 27 20.47 3.23 -7.71
N SER A 28 19.54 3.11 -8.67
CA SER A 28 18.10 3.31 -8.41
C SER A 28 17.50 2.15 -7.60
N SER A 29 17.94 0.91 -7.85
CA SER A 29 17.52 -0.26 -7.06
C SER A 29 18.06 -0.20 -5.63
N LYS A 30 19.32 0.21 -5.44
CA LYS A 30 19.92 0.38 -4.11
C LYS A 30 19.27 1.47 -3.27
N LEU A 31 18.91 2.61 -3.89
CA LEU A 31 18.18 3.68 -3.19
C LEU A 31 16.78 3.21 -2.77
N LYS A 32 16.08 2.49 -3.65
CA LYS A 32 14.76 1.92 -3.35
C LYS A 32 14.85 0.93 -2.19
N GLU A 33 15.82 0.02 -2.23
CA GLU A 33 16.08 -0.96 -1.16
C GLU A 33 16.43 -0.29 0.17
N PHE A 34 17.26 0.76 0.14
CA PHE A 34 17.59 1.55 1.32
C PHE A 34 16.34 2.23 1.91
N LEU A 35 15.54 2.91 1.09
CA LEU A 35 14.31 3.57 1.53
C LEU A 35 13.33 2.59 2.18
N TRP A 36 13.16 1.40 1.59
CA TRP A 36 12.32 0.35 2.17
C TRP A 36 12.87 -0.17 3.49
N THR A 37 14.17 -0.44 3.55
CA THR A 37 14.83 -0.90 4.79
C THR A 37 14.71 0.13 5.91
N SER A 38 14.88 1.42 5.57
CA SER A 38 14.67 2.52 6.52
C SER A 38 13.22 2.61 6.97
N LEU A 39 12.26 2.46 6.06
CA LEU A 39 10.83 2.51 6.37
C LEU A 39 10.40 1.34 7.27
N PHE A 40 10.94 0.14 7.06
CA PHE A 40 10.69 -1.00 7.95
C PHE A 40 11.32 -0.84 9.32
N HIS A 41 12.55 -0.33 9.40
CA HIS A 41 13.18 -0.02 10.69
C HIS A 41 12.40 1.05 11.43
N GLU A 42 12.00 2.12 10.76
CA GLU A 42 11.22 3.20 11.36
C GLU A 42 9.88 2.69 11.89
N LEU A 43 9.15 1.88 11.11
CA LEU A 43 7.90 1.26 11.57
C LEU A 43 8.10 0.37 12.81
N PHE A 44 9.19 -0.40 12.84
CA PHE A 44 9.52 -1.24 14.00
C PHE A 44 9.84 -0.40 15.24
N PHE A 45 10.76 0.55 15.12
CA PHE A 45 11.18 1.39 16.25
C PHE A 45 10.06 2.32 16.72
N SER A 46 9.30 2.92 15.79
CA SER A 46 8.13 3.74 16.11
C SER A 46 7.05 2.92 16.81
N GLY A 47 6.81 1.67 16.39
CA GLY A 47 5.90 0.74 17.06
C GLY A 47 6.34 0.45 18.50
N VAL A 48 7.61 0.07 18.70
CA VAL A 48 8.18 -0.18 20.04
C VAL A 48 8.11 1.07 20.91
N PHE A 49 8.51 2.22 20.38
CA PHE A 49 8.48 3.49 21.09
C PHE A 49 7.05 3.87 21.51
N THR A 50 6.08 3.69 20.62
CA THR A 50 4.65 3.98 20.90
C THR A 50 4.10 3.06 21.98
N VAL A 51 4.45 1.77 21.98
CA VAL A 51 4.04 0.84 23.05
C VAL A 51 4.65 1.27 24.39
N CYS A 52 5.93 1.67 24.40
CA CYS A 52 6.60 2.16 25.60
C CYS A 52 5.97 3.47 26.12
N THR A 53 5.59 4.41 25.25
CA THR A 53 4.96 5.65 25.67
C THR A 53 3.54 5.45 26.19
N ILE A 54 2.76 4.55 25.59
CA ILE A 54 1.39 4.25 26.06
C ILE A 54 1.37 3.77 27.52
N ILE A 55 2.34 2.98 27.94
CA ILE A 55 2.40 2.48 29.33
C ILE A 55 2.53 3.64 30.34
N ILE A 56 3.22 4.73 29.98
CA ILE A 56 3.43 5.86 30.89
C ILE A 56 2.33 6.91 30.82
N VAL A 57 1.50 6.91 29.77
CA VAL A 57 0.42 7.90 29.55
C VAL A 57 -0.49 8.11 30.76
N PRO A 58 -1.00 7.08 31.46
CA PRO A 58 -1.92 7.25 32.59
C PRO A 58 -1.34 8.04 33.78
N PHE A 59 -0.02 8.22 33.85
CA PHE A 59 0.61 9.05 34.87
C PHE A 59 0.50 10.55 34.57
N PHE A 60 0.42 10.91 33.29
CA PHE A 60 0.44 12.30 32.82
C PHE A 60 -0.94 12.84 32.42
N ILE A 61 -1.89 11.97 32.07
CA ILE A 61 -3.26 12.38 31.70
C ILE A 61 -4.30 11.85 32.69
N GLN A 62 -5.35 12.63 32.92
CA GLN A 62 -6.43 12.27 33.86
C GLN A 62 -7.35 11.21 33.26
N GLU A 63 -7.71 11.36 31.98
CA GLU A 63 -8.67 10.51 31.27
C GLU A 63 -7.99 9.80 30.10
N ASP A 64 -8.25 8.50 29.96
CA ASP A 64 -7.73 7.67 28.88
C ASP A 64 -8.68 6.48 28.62
N PRO A 65 -8.52 5.69 27.54
CA PRO A 65 -9.44 4.57 27.26
C PRO A 65 -9.59 3.55 28.41
N ALA A 66 -8.51 3.23 29.13
CA ALA A 66 -8.54 2.34 30.30
C ALA A 66 -9.15 3.01 31.53
N TYR A 67 -9.07 4.34 31.67
CA TYR A 67 -9.84 5.09 32.68
C TYR A 67 -11.33 4.80 32.54
N PHE A 68 -11.89 4.95 31.32
CA PHE A 68 -13.31 4.74 31.08
C PHE A 68 -13.73 3.27 31.29
N ILE A 69 -12.85 2.32 30.98
CA ILE A 69 -13.10 0.88 31.27
C ILE A 69 -13.20 0.65 32.78
N LEU A 70 -12.23 1.14 33.56
CA LEU A 70 -12.26 0.96 35.01
C LEU A 70 -13.42 1.70 35.66
N GLN A 71 -13.73 2.90 35.20
CA GLN A 71 -14.87 3.68 35.67
C GLN A 71 -16.19 2.98 35.35
N ALA A 72 -16.34 2.34 34.19
CA ALA A 72 -17.53 1.56 33.85
C ALA A 72 -17.69 0.31 34.74
N LEU A 73 -16.59 -0.33 35.14
CA LEU A 73 -16.60 -1.49 36.03
C LEU A 73 -16.90 -1.10 37.49
N SER A 74 -16.51 0.10 37.92
CA SER A 74 -16.70 0.56 39.29
C SER A 74 -16.93 2.09 39.35
N PRO A 75 -18.14 2.58 39.01
CA PRO A 75 -18.40 4.00 38.79
C PRO A 75 -18.18 4.92 40.00
N THR A 76 -18.24 4.37 41.21
CA THR A 76 -18.23 5.16 42.46
C THR A 76 -16.94 5.05 43.26
N SER A 77 -15.94 4.26 42.82
CA SER A 77 -14.76 3.97 43.68
C SER A 77 -13.70 5.06 43.64
N GLY A 78 -13.61 5.84 42.56
CA GLY A 78 -12.51 6.79 42.32
C GLY A 78 -11.14 6.11 42.18
N PHE A 79 -11.10 4.78 42.16
CA PHE A 79 -9.88 3.96 42.14
C PHE A 79 -8.99 4.33 40.96
N GLU A 80 -9.59 4.60 39.80
CA GLU A 80 -8.96 4.92 38.54
C GLU A 80 -8.07 6.17 38.58
N THR A 81 -8.26 7.05 39.57
CA THR A 81 -7.44 8.27 39.77
C THR A 81 -6.28 8.07 40.74
N THR A 82 -6.32 7.00 41.56
CA THR A 82 -5.26 6.67 42.53
C THR A 82 -3.99 6.19 41.83
N ILE A 83 -2.85 6.19 42.54
CA ILE A 83 -1.58 5.65 42.01
C ILE A 83 -1.74 4.17 41.62
N ALA A 84 -2.45 3.38 42.42
CA ALA A 84 -2.73 1.97 42.12
C ALA A 84 -3.62 1.83 40.88
N GLY A 85 -4.65 2.66 40.73
CA GLY A 85 -5.49 2.69 39.54
C GLY A 85 -4.72 3.09 38.29
N LYS A 86 -3.82 4.07 38.38
CA LYS A 86 -2.92 4.46 37.28
C LYS A 86 -1.99 3.31 36.87
N LEU A 87 -1.44 2.55 37.82
CA LEU A 87 -0.65 1.34 37.51
C LEU A 87 -1.48 0.28 36.78
N VAL A 88 -2.73 0.06 37.20
CA VAL A 88 -3.64 -0.87 36.51
C VAL A 88 -3.99 -0.37 35.11
N ARG A 89 -4.30 0.93 34.95
CA ARG A 89 -4.53 1.57 33.64
C ARG A 89 -3.32 1.39 32.72
N SER A 90 -2.11 1.59 33.23
CA SER A 90 -0.86 1.39 32.50
C SER A 90 -0.66 -0.06 32.06
N LEU A 91 -0.99 -1.04 32.91
CA LEU A 91 -0.93 -2.46 32.54
C LEU A 91 -1.96 -2.80 31.46
N VAL A 92 -3.21 -2.36 31.63
CA VAL A 92 -4.30 -2.59 30.67
C VAL A 92 -3.99 -1.93 29.33
N GLN A 93 -3.56 -0.67 29.34
CA GLN A 93 -3.12 0.03 28.13
C GLN A 93 -1.87 -0.58 27.52
N GLY A 94 -0.91 -1.03 28.31
CA GLY A 94 0.28 -1.72 27.82
C GLY A 94 -0.08 -3.00 27.08
N LEU A 95 -0.97 -3.82 27.65
CA LEU A 95 -1.45 -5.05 27.02
C LEU A 95 -2.28 -4.79 25.76
N LEU A 96 -3.26 -3.88 25.84
CA LEU A 96 -4.09 -3.51 24.69
C LEU A 96 -3.26 -2.85 23.59
N GLY A 97 -2.41 -1.90 23.96
CA GLY A 97 -1.50 -1.19 23.07
C GLY A 97 -0.53 -2.14 22.41
N TYR A 98 0.10 -3.05 23.16
CA TYR A 98 0.97 -4.09 22.60
C TYR A 98 0.22 -4.93 21.57
N HIS A 99 -0.94 -5.49 21.90
CA HIS A 99 -1.68 -6.34 20.95
C HIS A 99 -2.20 -5.58 19.73
N TRP A 100 -2.77 -4.39 19.92
CA TRP A 100 -3.38 -3.65 18.83
C TRP A 100 -2.34 -2.98 17.94
N LEU A 101 -1.31 -2.36 18.53
CA LEU A 101 -0.27 -1.67 17.77
C LEU A 101 0.73 -2.63 17.16
N MET A 102 1.23 -3.64 17.89
CA MET A 102 2.15 -4.61 17.27
C MET A 102 1.43 -5.42 16.20
N GLY A 103 0.20 -5.87 16.47
CA GLY A 103 -0.62 -6.56 15.46
C GLY A 103 -0.82 -5.72 14.21
N SER A 104 -1.26 -4.47 14.37
CA SER A 104 -1.42 -3.52 13.26
C SER A 104 -0.11 -3.22 12.53
N ALA A 105 0.99 -3.02 13.25
CA ALA A 105 2.30 -2.76 12.67
C ALA A 105 2.82 -3.97 11.88
N TYR A 106 2.66 -5.18 12.38
CA TYR A 106 3.03 -6.40 11.66
C TYR A 106 2.21 -6.59 10.39
N ILE A 107 0.90 -6.39 10.48
CA ILE A 107 -0.01 -6.52 9.33
C ILE A 107 0.34 -5.47 8.27
N THR A 108 0.51 -4.22 8.66
CA THR A 108 0.88 -3.11 7.76
C THR A 108 2.26 -3.36 7.14
N SER A 109 3.24 -3.79 7.93
CA SER A 109 4.58 -4.14 7.44
C SER A 109 4.54 -5.31 6.45
N ALA A 110 3.74 -6.34 6.71
CA ALA A 110 3.55 -7.45 5.77
C ALA A 110 2.90 -6.98 4.46
N GLU A 111 1.88 -6.13 4.52
CA GLU A 111 1.23 -5.56 3.35
C GLU A 111 2.21 -4.73 2.51
N LEU A 112 3.02 -3.90 3.17
CA LEU A 112 4.10 -3.11 2.58
C LEU A 112 5.14 -3.96 1.84
N GLN A 113 5.65 -5.00 2.51
CA GLN A 113 6.61 -5.93 1.92
C GLN A 113 6.02 -6.61 0.69
N MET A 114 4.77 -7.05 0.78
CA MET A 114 4.10 -7.73 -0.31
C MET A 114 3.84 -6.79 -1.48
N ALA A 115 3.41 -5.54 -1.24
CA ALA A 115 3.26 -4.50 -2.26
C ALA A 115 4.55 -4.30 -3.07
N TYR A 116 5.69 -4.26 -2.39
CA TYR A 116 7.00 -4.18 -3.04
C TYR A 116 7.36 -5.47 -3.79
N LEU A 117 7.28 -6.62 -3.14
CA LEU A 117 7.68 -7.92 -3.70
C LEU A 117 6.85 -8.30 -4.92
N PHE A 118 5.53 -8.11 -4.89
CA PHE A 118 4.67 -8.40 -6.04
C PHE A 118 5.04 -7.54 -7.26
N SER A 119 5.38 -6.27 -7.04
CA SER A 119 5.85 -5.37 -8.10
C SER A 119 7.19 -5.84 -8.68
N GLU A 120 8.13 -6.26 -7.85
CA GLU A 120 9.45 -6.74 -8.28
C GLU A 120 9.41 -8.11 -8.97
N ILE A 121 8.64 -9.07 -8.44
CA ILE A 121 8.46 -10.38 -9.09
C ILE A 121 7.90 -10.20 -10.50
N LEU A 122 6.91 -9.34 -10.66
CA LEU A 122 6.31 -9.06 -11.96
C LEU A 122 7.28 -8.33 -12.90
N ASN A 123 8.07 -7.40 -12.37
CA ASN A 123 9.18 -6.78 -13.07
C ASN A 123 10.16 -7.81 -13.65
N CYS A 124 10.56 -8.78 -12.83
CA CYS A 124 11.45 -9.86 -13.25
C CYS A 124 10.80 -10.72 -14.33
N ILE A 125 9.50 -11.07 -14.19
CA ILE A 125 8.76 -11.84 -15.20
C ILE A 125 8.68 -11.08 -16.54
N VAL A 126 8.43 -9.78 -16.52
CA VAL A 126 8.30 -8.95 -17.73
C VAL A 126 9.66 -8.70 -18.39
N ARG A 127 10.67 -8.29 -17.62
CA ARG A 127 12.02 -7.94 -18.14
C ARG A 127 12.81 -9.13 -18.66
N ASP A 128 12.73 -10.29 -18.00
CA ASP A 128 13.61 -11.44 -18.30
C ASP A 128 13.09 -12.33 -19.44
N SER A 129 12.25 -11.76 -20.31
CA SER A 129 11.53 -12.46 -21.37
C SER A 129 12.40 -13.01 -22.51
N ARG A 130 13.71 -12.74 -22.51
CA ARG A 130 14.66 -13.30 -23.48
C ARG A 130 15.21 -14.67 -23.06
N TRP A 131 15.49 -14.89 -21.77
CA TRP A 131 16.09 -16.13 -21.26
C TRP A 131 15.05 -17.17 -20.79
N PHE A 132 13.86 -16.74 -20.35
CA PHE A 132 12.85 -17.62 -19.71
C PHE A 132 11.60 -17.91 -20.55
N ARG A 133 11.67 -17.83 -21.90
CA ARG A 133 10.50 -17.98 -22.79
C ARG A 133 9.67 -19.25 -22.59
N LYS A 134 10.28 -20.35 -22.13
CA LYS A 134 9.58 -21.65 -22.00
C LYS A 134 8.63 -21.73 -20.78
N CYS A 135 8.96 -21.09 -19.67
CA CYS A 135 8.19 -21.19 -18.41
C CYS A 135 7.53 -19.87 -17.98
N LEU A 136 7.60 -18.83 -18.81
CA LEU A 136 7.04 -17.50 -18.50
C LEU A 136 5.55 -17.54 -18.14
N ARG A 137 4.81 -18.48 -18.76
CA ARG A 137 3.38 -18.70 -18.52
C ARG A 137 3.11 -19.31 -17.15
N GLU A 138 3.79 -20.39 -16.82
CA GLU A 138 3.63 -21.10 -15.53
C GLU A 138 3.95 -20.18 -14.36
N ARG A 139 5.01 -19.37 -14.51
CA ARG A 139 5.39 -18.36 -13.51
C ARG A 139 4.31 -17.30 -13.29
N PHE A 140 3.70 -16.79 -14.36
CA PHE A 140 2.61 -15.82 -14.23
C PHE A 140 1.36 -16.45 -13.61
N ILE A 141 1.05 -17.73 -13.91
CA ILE A 141 -0.04 -18.44 -13.26
C ILE A 141 0.22 -18.56 -11.76
N CYS A 142 1.40 -19.02 -11.34
CA CYS A 142 1.77 -19.07 -9.93
C CYS A 142 1.69 -17.69 -9.25
N TYR A 143 2.16 -16.65 -9.93
CA TYR A 143 2.03 -15.26 -9.48
C TYR A 143 0.57 -14.84 -9.29
N SER A 144 -0.29 -15.13 -10.25
CA SER A 144 -1.72 -14.79 -10.19
C SER A 144 -2.45 -15.50 -9.04
N ILE A 145 -2.08 -16.76 -8.76
CA ILE A 145 -2.61 -17.53 -7.63
C ILE A 145 -2.16 -16.91 -6.31
N LEU A 146 -0.87 -16.58 -6.20
CA LEU A 146 -0.30 -15.93 -5.01
C LEU A 146 -0.98 -14.58 -4.75
N MET A 147 -1.16 -13.76 -5.79
CA MET A 147 -1.82 -12.47 -5.70
C MET A 147 -3.28 -12.60 -5.26
N ARG A 148 -4.02 -13.57 -5.82
CA ARG A 148 -5.40 -13.85 -5.42
C ARG A 148 -5.51 -14.30 -3.96
N ARG A 149 -4.58 -15.13 -3.50
CA ARG A 149 -4.53 -15.55 -2.08
C ARG A 149 -4.21 -14.37 -1.17
N PHE A 150 -3.29 -13.50 -1.58
CA PHE A 150 -2.98 -12.27 -0.87
C PHE A 150 -4.21 -11.35 -0.78
N ASN A 151 -4.88 -11.05 -1.90
CA ASN A 151 -6.10 -10.22 -1.89
C ASN A 151 -7.18 -10.80 -0.98
N ASN A 152 -7.39 -12.12 -0.99
CA ASN A 152 -8.37 -12.76 -0.10
C ASN A 152 -8.09 -12.52 1.39
N ILE A 153 -6.81 -12.42 1.78
CA ILE A 153 -6.40 -12.22 3.18
C ILE A 153 -6.40 -10.71 3.51
N PHE A 154 -5.85 -9.87 2.63
CA PHE A 154 -5.51 -8.49 2.97
C PHE A 154 -6.46 -7.43 2.43
N ARG A 155 -7.36 -7.73 1.47
CA ARG A 155 -8.20 -6.69 0.83
C ARG A 155 -9.01 -5.86 1.82
N TRP A 156 -9.54 -6.49 2.87
CA TRP A 156 -10.35 -5.80 3.88
C TRP A 156 -9.51 -4.98 4.83
N THR A 157 -8.34 -5.50 5.18
CA THR A 157 -7.33 -4.77 5.95
C THR A 157 -6.89 -3.51 5.19
N ALA A 158 -6.57 -3.64 3.90
CA ALA A 158 -6.19 -2.52 3.06
C ALA A 158 -7.28 -1.44 3.00
N ALA A 159 -8.53 -1.83 2.79
CA ALA A 159 -9.66 -0.91 2.77
C ALA A 159 -9.87 -0.20 4.11
N THR A 160 -9.83 -0.96 5.20
CA THR A 160 -9.99 -0.41 6.56
C THR A 160 -8.83 0.52 6.93
N GLY A 161 -7.60 0.14 6.54
CA GLY A 161 -6.41 0.95 6.74
C GLY A 161 -6.48 2.28 5.99
N LEU A 162 -6.79 2.24 4.69
CA LEU A 162 -6.91 3.44 3.85
C LEU A 162 -8.07 4.36 4.27
N GLY A 163 -9.21 3.79 4.67
CA GLY A 163 -10.36 4.53 5.17
C GLY A 163 -10.09 5.14 6.55
N GLY A 164 -9.52 4.34 7.46
CA GLY A 164 -9.14 4.80 8.80
C GLY A 164 -8.09 5.89 8.76
N SER A 165 -7.06 5.75 7.91
CA SER A 165 -6.03 6.77 7.75
C SER A 165 -6.57 8.08 7.18
N ALA A 166 -7.51 8.00 6.21
CA ALA A 166 -8.21 9.18 5.70
C ALA A 166 -9.00 9.89 6.82
N GLY A 167 -9.74 9.13 7.63
CA GLY A 167 -10.47 9.65 8.77
C GLY A 167 -9.56 10.34 9.79
N VAL A 168 -8.42 9.72 10.13
CA VAL A 168 -7.43 10.32 11.04
C VAL A 168 -6.90 11.64 10.47
N VAL A 169 -6.53 11.69 9.18
CA VAL A 169 -6.04 12.93 8.55
C VAL A 169 -7.09 14.05 8.63
N VAL A 170 -8.34 13.78 8.25
CA VAL A 170 -9.43 14.76 8.30
C VAL A 170 -9.68 15.23 9.74
N CYS A 171 -9.73 14.32 10.70
CA CYS A 171 -9.91 14.65 12.12
C CYS A 171 -8.76 15.48 12.67
N CYS A 172 -7.50 15.14 12.34
CA CYS A 172 -6.31 15.89 12.76
C CYS A 172 -6.31 17.32 12.20
N LEU A 173 -6.65 17.49 10.92
CA LEU A 173 -6.77 18.82 10.29
C LEU A 173 -7.90 19.63 10.93
N SER A 174 -9.07 19.02 11.11
CA SER A 174 -10.22 19.62 11.78
C SER A 174 -9.90 20.07 13.19
N ALA A 175 -9.30 19.21 14.01
CA ALA A 175 -8.95 19.51 15.39
C ALA A 175 -7.92 20.64 15.46
N THR A 176 -6.92 20.58 14.57
CA THR A 176 -5.88 21.61 14.49
C THR A 176 -6.46 22.99 14.19
N ILE A 177 -7.49 23.08 13.35
CA ILE A 177 -8.05 24.38 12.94
C ILE A 177 -9.04 24.90 13.98
N LYS A 178 -9.96 24.05 14.46
CA LYS A 178 -11.04 24.45 15.38
C LYS A 178 -10.55 24.78 16.78
N PHE A 179 -9.59 24.01 17.28
CA PHE A 179 -9.17 24.07 18.67
C PHE A 179 -7.74 24.63 18.82
N HIS A 180 -7.23 25.36 17.81
CA HIS A 180 -5.86 25.91 17.83
C HIS A 180 -5.57 26.83 19.03
N THR A 181 -6.60 27.48 19.59
CA THR A 181 -6.49 28.34 20.78
C THR A 181 -6.68 27.59 22.09
N LEU A 182 -7.28 26.40 22.05
CA LEU A 182 -7.68 25.63 23.23
C LEU A 182 -6.73 24.46 23.51
N ILE A 183 -6.01 24.00 22.50
CA ILE A 183 -5.08 22.87 22.58
C ILE A 183 -3.64 23.40 22.67
N PRO A 184 -2.79 22.82 23.53
CA PRO A 184 -1.37 23.18 23.56
C PRO A 184 -0.69 23.04 22.21
N THR A 185 0.16 24.02 21.86
CA THR A 185 0.84 24.10 20.55
C THR A 185 1.58 22.81 20.16
N PHE A 186 2.19 22.12 21.14
CA PHE A 186 2.91 20.87 20.88
C PHE A 186 2.00 19.74 20.38
N VAL A 187 0.73 19.69 20.83
CA VAL A 187 -0.25 18.69 20.38
C VAL A 187 -0.71 18.99 18.95
N LEU A 188 -0.93 20.27 18.63
CA LEU A 188 -1.25 20.71 17.27
C LEU A 188 -0.14 20.32 16.28
N ILE A 189 1.11 20.58 16.66
CA ILE A 189 2.28 20.19 15.86
C ILE A 189 2.34 18.67 15.67
N ALA A 190 2.07 17.88 16.72
CA ALA A 190 2.03 16.42 16.63
C ALA A 190 0.96 15.90 15.66
N PHE A 191 -0.22 16.52 15.62
CA PHE A 191 -1.28 16.17 14.66
C PHE A 191 -0.88 16.47 13.21
N VAL A 192 -0.20 17.59 12.96
CA VAL A 192 0.32 17.90 11.63
C VAL A 192 1.38 16.89 11.21
N PHE A 193 2.32 16.55 12.09
CA PHE A 193 3.33 15.52 11.81
C PHE A 193 2.68 14.16 11.52
N LEU A 194 1.69 13.75 12.31
CA LEU A 194 0.98 12.49 12.10
C LEU A 194 0.29 12.45 10.73
N ALA A 195 -0.42 13.52 10.36
CA ALA A 195 -1.09 13.62 9.06
C ALA A 195 -0.09 13.55 7.90
N LEU A 196 1.05 14.26 8.00
CA LEU A 196 2.11 14.22 7.00
C LEU A 196 2.72 12.82 6.86
N THR A 197 2.99 12.14 7.97
CA THR A 197 3.53 10.77 7.96
C THR A 197 2.57 9.80 7.27
N ILE A 198 1.26 9.88 7.58
CA ILE A 198 0.24 9.07 6.90
C ILE A 198 0.24 9.34 5.39
N MET A 199 0.29 10.61 5.00
CA MET A 199 0.28 11.01 3.59
C MET A 199 1.52 10.50 2.83
N ILE A 200 2.70 10.55 3.47
CA ILE A 200 3.95 10.01 2.92
C ILE A 200 3.85 8.50 2.76
N LEU A 201 3.38 7.78 3.79
CA LEU A 201 3.20 6.33 3.72
C LEU A 201 2.29 5.97 2.55
N ILE A 202 1.10 6.56 2.46
CA ILE A 202 0.15 6.26 1.38
C ILE A 202 0.71 6.61 -0.01
N SER A 203 1.41 7.74 -0.12
CA SER A 203 2.17 8.14 -1.32
C SER A 203 3.23 7.13 -1.75
N THR A 204 3.78 6.34 -0.83
CA THR A 204 4.77 5.30 -1.18
C THR A 204 4.12 3.96 -1.51
N ILE A 205 3.01 3.61 -0.87
CA ILE A 205 2.34 2.31 -1.02
C ILE A 205 1.55 2.25 -2.31
N LEU A 206 0.64 3.20 -2.50
CA LEU A 206 -0.34 3.13 -3.59
C LEU A 206 0.31 3.12 -4.98
N PRO A 207 1.39 3.88 -5.29
CA PRO A 207 2.04 3.76 -6.59
C PRO A 207 2.66 2.38 -6.83
N ASN A 208 3.20 1.73 -5.80
CA ASN A 208 3.74 0.38 -5.95
C ASN A 208 2.62 -0.62 -6.18
N ALA A 209 1.50 -0.51 -5.46
CA ALA A 209 0.31 -1.34 -5.68
C ALA A 209 -0.27 -1.13 -7.09
N ALA A 210 -0.40 0.13 -7.54
CA ALA A 210 -0.86 0.47 -8.88
C ALA A 210 0.08 -0.07 -9.98
N SER A 211 1.40 -0.07 -9.75
CA SER A 211 2.37 -0.59 -10.70
C SER A 211 2.19 -2.08 -11.00
N VAL A 212 1.65 -2.85 -10.05
CA VAL A 212 1.34 -4.26 -10.27
C VAL A 212 0.24 -4.43 -11.32
N HIS A 213 -0.83 -3.63 -11.22
CA HIS A 213 -1.90 -3.66 -12.22
C HIS A 213 -1.37 -3.34 -13.61
N GLU A 214 -0.60 -2.25 -13.74
CA GLU A 214 -0.08 -1.82 -15.04
C GLU A 214 0.84 -2.83 -15.70
N ARG A 215 1.81 -3.36 -14.94
CA ARG A 215 2.75 -4.36 -15.47
C ARG A 215 2.06 -5.68 -15.77
N SER A 216 1.01 -6.00 -15.03
CA SER A 216 0.22 -7.20 -15.28
C SER A 216 -0.57 -7.06 -16.59
N MET A 217 -1.15 -5.88 -16.82
CA MET A 217 -1.78 -5.53 -18.09
C MET A 217 -0.77 -5.58 -19.24
N GLU A 218 0.43 -5.00 -19.08
CA GLU A 218 1.50 -5.05 -20.09
C GLU A 218 1.88 -6.50 -20.44
N TYR A 219 2.01 -7.37 -19.44
CA TYR A 219 2.27 -8.79 -19.65
C TYR A 219 1.14 -9.45 -20.45
N VAL A 220 -0.12 -9.23 -20.07
CA VAL A 220 -1.29 -9.82 -20.73
C VAL A 220 -1.41 -9.34 -22.18
N TYR A 221 -1.18 -8.06 -22.44
CA TYR A 221 -1.18 -7.52 -23.81
C TYR A 221 -0.04 -8.09 -24.65
N THR A 222 1.16 -8.19 -24.07
CA THR A 222 2.32 -8.80 -24.75
C THR A 222 2.06 -10.27 -25.06
N LEU A 223 1.41 -11.00 -24.15
CA LEU A 223 1.01 -12.39 -24.36
C LEU A 223 0.00 -12.51 -25.50
N LYS A 224 -1.06 -11.68 -25.49
CA LYS A 224 -2.09 -11.63 -26.55
C LYS A 224 -1.47 -11.36 -27.93
N ALA A 225 -0.60 -10.36 -28.02
CA ALA A 225 0.11 -10.03 -29.26
C ALA A 225 0.98 -11.19 -29.77
N ARG A 226 1.68 -11.90 -28.88
CA ARG A 226 2.51 -13.06 -29.25
C ARG A 226 1.70 -14.24 -29.77
N VAL A 227 0.50 -14.46 -29.23
CA VAL A 227 -0.40 -15.52 -29.70
C VAL A 227 -0.91 -15.22 -31.11
N LEU A 228 -1.26 -13.96 -31.40
CA LEU A 228 -1.75 -13.54 -32.72
C LEU A 228 -0.71 -13.66 -33.84
N ILE A 229 0.59 -13.56 -33.52
CA ILE A 229 1.69 -13.66 -34.49
C ILE A 229 2.08 -15.13 -34.77
N ARG A 230 1.65 -16.08 -33.94
CA ARG A 230 2.02 -17.50 -34.09
C ARG A 230 1.14 -18.22 -35.11
N THR A 231 1.76 -18.73 -36.17
CA THR A 231 1.19 -19.75 -37.06
C THR A 231 1.58 -21.14 -36.54
N SER A 232 0.82 -21.70 -35.59
CA SER A 232 1.07 -23.06 -35.10
C SER A 232 -0.20 -23.89 -34.95
N SER A 233 -0.06 -25.22 -34.98
CA SER A 233 -1.13 -26.19 -34.72
C SER A 233 -1.77 -26.09 -33.33
N ARG A 234 -1.19 -25.31 -32.41
CA ARG A 234 -1.71 -25.04 -31.07
C ARG A 234 -2.35 -23.65 -30.92
N LEU A 235 -2.58 -22.94 -32.02
CA LEU A 235 -3.11 -21.57 -32.00
C LEU A 235 -4.44 -21.47 -31.24
N GLU A 236 -5.37 -22.40 -31.46
CA GLU A 236 -6.67 -22.38 -30.78
C GLU A 236 -6.54 -22.55 -29.25
N TYR A 237 -5.64 -23.44 -28.81
CA TYR A 237 -5.31 -23.62 -27.39
C TYR A 237 -4.68 -22.35 -26.81
N ASP A 238 -3.69 -21.77 -27.50
CA ASP A 238 -3.02 -20.54 -27.08
C ASP A 238 -4.00 -19.35 -27.01
N ILE A 239 -4.97 -19.26 -27.92
CA ILE A 239 -6.05 -18.25 -27.90
C ILE A 239 -6.95 -18.43 -26.67
N ARG A 240 -7.42 -19.66 -26.39
CA ARG A 240 -8.28 -19.93 -25.22
C ARG A 240 -7.59 -19.56 -23.92
N ILE A 241 -6.30 -19.88 -23.81
CA ILE A 241 -5.49 -19.52 -22.64
C ILE A 241 -5.27 -18.02 -22.56
N SER A 242 -4.96 -17.37 -23.67
CA SER A 242 -4.75 -15.92 -23.71
C SER A 242 -6.02 -15.15 -23.34
N ARG A 243 -7.20 -15.70 -23.63
CA ARG A 243 -8.49 -15.19 -23.14
C ARG A 243 -8.69 -15.44 -21.64
N ALA A 244 -8.22 -16.58 -21.12
CA ALA A 244 -8.31 -16.92 -19.71
C ALA A 244 -7.31 -16.16 -18.82
N THR A 245 -6.16 -15.74 -19.37
CA THR A 245 -5.17 -14.93 -18.64
C THR A 245 -5.69 -13.51 -18.46
N GLN A 246 -6.09 -13.18 -17.24
CA GLN A 246 -6.49 -11.83 -16.84
C GLN A 246 -5.36 -11.12 -16.11
N ALA A 247 -5.37 -9.79 -16.16
CA ALA A 247 -4.46 -9.00 -15.35
C ALA A 247 -4.85 -9.12 -13.88
N VAL A 248 -3.84 -9.02 -13.03
CA VAL A 248 -3.98 -9.07 -11.57
C VAL A 248 -3.53 -7.75 -10.97
N SER A 249 -4.16 -7.40 -9.85
CA SER A 249 -3.93 -6.14 -9.13
C SER A 249 -4.25 -6.31 -7.66
N PHE A 250 -3.82 -5.35 -6.85
CA PHE A 250 -4.27 -5.26 -5.47
C PHE A 250 -5.75 -4.92 -5.44
N GLU A 251 -6.51 -5.57 -4.57
CA GLU A 251 -7.90 -5.27 -4.30
C GLU A 251 -8.03 -4.57 -2.95
N SER A 252 -8.89 -3.56 -2.86
CA SER A 252 -9.23 -2.87 -1.62
C SER A 252 -10.72 -3.06 -1.32
N GLY A 253 -11.02 -3.94 -0.36
CA GLY A 253 -12.37 -4.29 0.08
C GLY A 253 -13.23 -4.88 -1.04
N CYS A 254 -14.50 -4.46 -1.09
CA CYS A 254 -15.43 -4.75 -2.18
C CYS A 254 -15.45 -3.67 -3.27
N PHE A 255 -14.67 -2.59 -3.11
CA PHE A 255 -14.92 -1.35 -3.83
C PHE A 255 -14.21 -1.31 -5.18
N THR A 256 -12.91 -1.65 -5.22
CA THR A 256 -12.14 -1.48 -6.47
C THR A 256 -10.75 -2.12 -6.40
N THR A 257 -10.18 -2.37 -7.57
CA THR A 257 -8.75 -2.65 -7.77
C THR A 257 -7.94 -1.36 -7.65
N ILE A 258 -6.74 -1.44 -7.06
CA ILE A 258 -5.84 -0.30 -6.95
C ILE A 258 -5.14 -0.10 -8.29
N ASP A 259 -5.47 1.01 -8.95
CA ASP A 259 -4.86 1.48 -10.20
C ASP A 259 -4.19 2.84 -10.00
N LYS A 260 -3.61 3.42 -11.06
CA LYS A 260 -2.97 4.75 -10.96
C LYS A 260 -3.96 5.85 -10.57
N GLN A 261 -5.21 5.75 -11.03
CA GLN A 261 -6.23 6.77 -10.75
C GLN A 261 -6.69 6.72 -9.28
N SER A 262 -6.63 5.55 -8.65
CA SER A 262 -6.98 5.33 -7.25
C SER A 262 -6.21 6.26 -6.30
N ILE A 263 -4.95 6.58 -6.61
CA ILE A 263 -4.14 7.52 -5.84
C ILE A 263 -4.78 8.91 -5.83
N LEU A 264 -5.08 9.42 -7.04
CA LEU A 264 -5.67 10.74 -7.20
C LEU A 264 -7.07 10.80 -6.59
N MET A 265 -7.90 9.77 -6.81
CA MET A 265 -9.23 9.69 -6.21
C MET A 265 -9.18 9.70 -4.68
N TRP A 266 -8.23 8.96 -4.08
CA TRP A 266 -8.05 8.95 -2.63
C TRP A 266 -7.67 10.35 -2.11
N TYR A 267 -6.67 11.00 -2.73
CA TYR A 267 -6.27 12.36 -2.35
C TYR A 267 -7.40 13.37 -2.50
N MET A 268 -8.13 13.33 -3.62
CA MET A 268 -9.27 14.23 -3.86
C MET A 268 -10.35 14.04 -2.80
N THR A 269 -10.66 12.79 -2.44
CA THR A 269 -11.66 12.49 -1.40
C THR A 269 -11.22 13.05 -0.04
N VAL A 270 -9.97 12.84 0.35
CA VAL A 270 -9.43 13.37 1.63
C VAL A 270 -9.47 14.89 1.65
N LEU A 271 -9.09 15.52 0.53
CA LEU A 271 -9.08 16.97 0.39
C LEU A 271 -10.49 17.54 0.41
N GLU A 272 -11.43 16.94 -0.34
CA GLU A 272 -12.85 17.33 -0.34
C GLU A 272 -13.45 17.22 1.06
N GLN A 273 -13.22 16.12 1.78
CA GLN A 273 -13.71 15.98 3.14
C GLN A 273 -13.05 16.98 4.10
N SER A 274 -11.76 17.25 3.94
CA SER A 274 -11.06 18.27 4.72
C SER A 274 -11.65 19.67 4.46
N ILE A 275 -11.95 20.01 3.21
CA ILE A 275 -12.60 21.26 2.82
C ILE A 275 -14.03 21.33 3.36
N ASN A 276 -14.82 20.26 3.25
CA ASN A 276 -16.17 20.22 3.80
C ASN A 276 -16.18 20.43 5.31
N VAL A 277 -15.22 19.84 6.01
CA VAL A 277 -15.05 20.06 7.45
C VAL A 277 -14.58 21.49 7.77
N LEU A 278 -13.89 22.15 6.85
CA LEU A 278 -13.50 23.56 6.97
C LEU A 278 -14.65 24.53 6.67
N LEU A 279 -15.46 24.24 5.65
CA LEU A 279 -16.58 25.07 5.19
C LEU A 279 -17.87 24.85 5.98
N GLY A 280 -17.98 23.75 6.73
CA GLY A 280 -19.07 23.53 7.69
C GLY A 280 -19.02 24.43 8.93
N PHE A 281 -18.18 25.47 8.89
CA PHE A 281 -17.97 26.53 9.88
C PHE A 281 -18.24 27.88 9.23
#